data_AF-A0A1G4ZC66-F1
#
_entry.id   AF-A0A1G4ZC66-F1
#
_cell.length_a   1.000
_cell.length_b   1.000
_cell.length_c   1.000
_cell.angle_alpha   90.00
_cell.angle_beta   90.00
_cell.angle_gamma   90.00
#
_symmetry.space_group_name_H-M   'P 1'
#
loop_
_entity.id
_entity.type
_entity.pdbx_description
1 polymer ?
#
loop_
_entity_poly.entity_id
_entity_poly.type
_entity_poly.pdbx_seq_one_letter_code
_entity_poly.pdbx_strand_id
1 'polypeptide(L)'
;MNDILKARLDAIDADCESTAKMELDTLSEAALHDNNNTKNSVPSPQAIEAVWLKLIARKEHEFIDEIARTLKPKSAGGSTIQSVVPDKEFVSTVEAMVDAMFAEDRYVDRMRDFYHLATRKAPVDEPASPRQAKRPDLIDTAYRTGIQNALRRSRQTVLREFDLYKPLKAPENTGFLSEWRHYSTLSPWRSLGAIVMLSLTSYLIAFIIASDSFRGLLERFGWSPGTGL
;
A
#
# COMPACT_ATOMS: atom_id res chain seq x y z
N MET A 1 -17.33 -0.52 18.20
CA MET A 1 -16.80 -1.25 17.02
C MET A 1 -15.38 -0.81 16.70
N ASN A 2 -15.11 0.51 16.68
CA ASN A 2 -13.75 1.07 16.58
C ASN A 2 -12.78 0.48 17.61
N ASP A 3 -13.14 0.50 18.89
CA ASP A 3 -12.28 -0.01 19.97
C ASP A 3 -11.99 -1.51 19.90
N ILE A 4 -12.93 -2.29 19.32
CA ILE A 4 -12.79 -3.74 19.19
C ILE A 4 -11.81 -4.07 18.06
N LEU A 5 -11.96 -3.44 16.89
CA LEU A 5 -11.02 -3.63 15.77
C LEU A 5 -9.63 -3.16 16.19
N LYS A 6 -9.55 -2.01 16.85
CA LYS A 6 -8.31 -1.47 17.40
C LYS A 6 -7.60 -2.47 18.32
N ALA A 7 -8.29 -2.94 19.35
CA ALA A 7 -7.70 -3.88 20.31
C ALA A 7 -7.24 -5.19 19.66
N ARG A 8 -7.93 -5.65 18.60
CA ARG A 8 -7.54 -6.86 17.88
C ARG A 8 -6.31 -6.66 17.00
N LEU A 9 -6.23 -5.56 16.28
CA LEU A 9 -5.05 -5.21 15.49
C LEU A 9 -3.84 -4.94 16.39
N ASP A 10 -4.03 -4.32 17.57
CA ASP A 10 -2.99 -4.17 18.59
C ASP A 10 -2.49 -5.55 19.09
N ALA A 11 -3.41 -6.50 19.32
CA ALA A 11 -3.05 -7.85 19.73
C ALA A 11 -2.28 -8.61 18.63
N ILE A 12 -2.68 -8.46 17.37
CA ILE A 12 -1.97 -9.03 16.22
C ILE A 12 -0.56 -8.41 16.10
N ASP A 13 -0.43 -7.09 16.25
CA ASP A 13 0.86 -6.40 16.28
C ASP A 13 1.77 -7.02 17.34
N ALA A 14 1.28 -7.12 18.58
CA ALA A 14 2.03 -7.68 19.70
C ALA A 14 2.43 -9.14 19.48
N ASP A 15 1.54 -9.98 18.95
CA ASP A 15 1.83 -11.39 18.67
C ASP A 15 2.91 -11.56 17.60
N CYS A 16 2.78 -10.83 16.48
CA CYS A 16 3.78 -10.82 15.41
C CYS A 16 5.15 -10.37 15.92
N GLU A 17 5.19 -9.29 16.70
CA GLU A 17 6.42 -8.75 17.30
C GLU A 17 7.05 -9.73 18.29
N SER A 18 6.25 -10.38 19.14
CA SER A 18 6.75 -11.39 20.09
C SER A 18 7.37 -12.60 19.38
N THR A 19 6.74 -13.04 18.29
CA THR A 19 7.23 -14.16 17.48
C THR A 19 8.56 -13.83 16.83
N ALA A 20 8.68 -12.65 16.21
CA ALA A 20 9.94 -12.22 15.61
C ALA A 20 11.05 -12.07 16.65
N LYS A 21 10.73 -11.57 17.84
CA LYS A 21 11.69 -11.48 18.95
C LYS A 21 12.22 -12.86 19.36
N MET A 22 11.34 -13.86 19.51
CA MET A 22 11.78 -15.23 19.81
C MET A 22 12.66 -15.83 18.71
N GLU A 23 12.33 -15.60 17.44
CA GLU A 23 13.15 -16.06 16.31
C GLU A 23 14.53 -15.40 16.31
N LEU A 24 14.60 -14.09 16.59
CA LEU A 24 15.84 -13.35 16.73
C LEU A 24 16.68 -13.83 17.93
N ASP A 25 16.05 -14.09 19.07
CA ASP A 25 16.71 -14.63 20.25
C ASP A 25 17.28 -16.03 19.94
N THR A 26 16.51 -16.88 19.26
CA THR A 26 16.97 -18.22 18.82
C THR A 26 18.15 -18.13 17.86
N LEU A 27 18.13 -17.21 16.88
CA LEU A 27 19.25 -16.97 15.98
C LEU A 27 20.51 -16.53 16.75
N SER A 28 20.32 -15.74 17.81
CA SER A 28 21.41 -15.29 18.67
C SER A 28 21.98 -16.43 19.53
N GLU A 29 21.13 -17.33 20.04
CA GLU A 29 21.55 -18.50 20.83
C GLU A 29 22.22 -19.57 19.96
N ALA A 30 21.70 -19.84 18.77
CA ALA A 30 22.32 -20.75 17.81
C ALA A 30 23.73 -20.29 17.42
N ALA A 31 23.90 -18.99 17.19
CA ALA A 31 25.20 -18.36 16.96
C ALA A 31 26.20 -18.54 18.12
N LEU A 32 25.71 -18.68 19.36
CA LEU A 32 26.54 -18.92 20.54
C LEU A 32 26.87 -20.41 20.74
N HIS A 33 25.95 -21.32 20.38
CA HIS A 33 26.10 -22.76 20.62
C HIS A 33 26.84 -23.53 19.53
N ASP A 34 26.88 -23.04 18.28
CA ASP A 34 27.68 -23.65 17.21
C ASP A 34 29.21 -23.52 17.44
N ASN A 35 29.59 -22.90 18.56
CA ASN A 35 30.93 -22.45 18.88
C ASN A 35 31.75 -23.46 19.72
N ASN A 36 31.58 -24.76 19.46
CA ASN A 36 32.60 -25.76 19.81
C ASN A 36 33.85 -25.67 18.90
N ASN A 37 33.94 -24.66 18.01
CA ASN A 37 35.13 -24.33 17.24
C ASN A 37 35.26 -22.79 17.01
N THR A 38 35.81 -22.09 18.01
CA THR A 38 36.70 -20.92 17.83
C THR A 38 36.26 -19.74 16.93
N LYS A 39 34.98 -19.41 16.82
CA LYS A 39 34.52 -18.10 16.28
C LYS A 39 33.09 -17.82 16.71
N ASN A 40 32.90 -16.87 17.64
CA ASN A 40 31.59 -16.24 17.92
C ASN A 40 31.06 -15.64 16.61
N SER A 41 30.28 -16.40 15.85
CA SER A 41 29.77 -15.94 14.57
C SER A 41 28.49 -15.16 14.79
N VAL A 42 28.52 -13.86 14.53
CA VAL A 42 27.33 -13.00 14.53
C VAL A 42 26.31 -13.58 13.53
N PRO A 43 25.00 -13.65 13.86
CA PRO A 43 23.98 -14.09 12.91
C PRO A 43 24.05 -13.26 11.62
N SER A 44 23.89 -13.92 10.48
CA SER A 44 24.05 -13.25 9.20
C SER A 44 22.99 -12.14 9.03
N PRO A 45 23.34 -10.99 8.46
CA PRO A 45 22.39 -9.91 8.17
C PRO A 45 21.16 -10.37 7.36
N GLN A 46 21.36 -11.35 6.47
CA GLN A 46 20.30 -11.96 5.66
C GLN A 46 19.30 -12.74 6.51
N ALA A 47 19.77 -13.47 7.54
CA ALA A 47 18.89 -14.20 8.45
C ALA A 47 18.04 -13.23 9.29
N ILE A 48 18.63 -12.12 9.74
CA ILE A 48 17.93 -11.07 10.48
C ILE A 48 16.89 -10.39 9.60
N GLU A 49 17.27 -9.98 8.38
CA GLU A 49 16.34 -9.42 7.40
C GLU A 49 15.17 -10.35 7.13
N ALA A 50 15.43 -11.65 6.95
CA ALA A 50 14.38 -12.63 6.71
C ALA A 50 13.34 -12.69 7.84
N VAL A 51 13.76 -12.59 9.11
CA VAL A 51 12.83 -12.52 10.25
C VAL A 51 11.96 -11.28 10.18
N TRP A 52 12.54 -10.11 9.86
CA TRP A 52 11.77 -8.87 9.73
C TRP A 52 10.80 -8.90 8.55
N LEU A 53 11.24 -9.39 7.38
CA LEU A 53 10.36 -9.53 6.21
C LEU A 53 9.22 -10.52 6.48
N LYS A 54 9.51 -11.62 7.19
CA LYS A 54 8.50 -12.59 7.63
C LYS A 54 7.48 -11.96 8.59
N LEU A 55 7.94 -11.16 9.56
CA LEU A 55 7.06 -10.40 10.45
C LEU A 55 6.14 -9.47 9.66
N ILE A 56 6.69 -8.71 8.71
CA ILE A 56 5.92 -7.74 7.92
C ILE A 56 4.85 -8.46 7.09
N ALA A 57 5.23 -9.54 6.40
CA ALA A 57 4.32 -10.32 5.58
C ALA A 57 3.21 -10.98 6.41
N ARG A 58 3.53 -11.51 7.60
CA ARG A 58 2.55 -12.09 8.52
C ARG A 58 1.57 -11.03 9.01
N LYS A 59 2.09 -9.87 9.44
CA LYS A 59 1.27 -8.75 9.91
C LYS A 59 0.33 -8.24 8.81
N GLU A 60 0.81 -8.10 7.58
CA GLU A 60 -0.01 -7.75 6.41
C GLU A 60 -1.23 -8.66 6.29
N HIS A 61 -0.98 -9.97 6.28
CA HIS A 61 -2.00 -10.97 6.07
C HIS A 61 -3.03 -10.98 7.22
N GLU A 62 -2.57 -10.98 8.46
CA GLU A 62 -3.46 -11.00 9.63
C GLU A 62 -4.29 -9.72 9.76
N PHE A 63 -3.72 -8.56 9.39
CA PHE A 63 -4.44 -7.29 9.36
C PHE A 63 -5.54 -7.30 8.30
N ILE A 64 -5.22 -7.74 7.08
CA ILE A 64 -6.19 -7.89 5.99
C ILE A 64 -7.34 -8.81 6.40
N ASP A 65 -7.02 -9.97 6.98
CA ASP A 65 -8.00 -10.94 7.40
C ASP A 65 -8.92 -10.41 8.50
N GLU A 66 -8.38 -9.66 9.48
CA GLU A 66 -9.18 -9.09 10.56
C GLU A 66 -10.04 -7.91 10.10
N ILE A 67 -9.52 -7.07 9.20
CA ILE A 67 -10.28 -5.99 8.55
C ILE A 67 -11.43 -6.60 7.74
N ALA A 68 -11.15 -7.58 6.89
CA ALA A 68 -12.16 -8.27 6.10
C ALA A 68 -13.19 -8.96 7.00
N ARG A 69 -12.78 -9.65 8.07
CA ARG A 69 -13.69 -10.30 9.02
C ARG A 69 -14.62 -9.31 9.72
N THR A 70 -14.12 -8.12 10.04
CA THR A 70 -14.87 -7.11 10.79
C THR A 70 -15.83 -6.31 9.90
N LEU A 71 -15.44 -6.06 8.66
CA LEU A 71 -16.17 -5.16 7.74
C LEU A 71 -16.97 -5.90 6.67
N LYS A 72 -16.66 -7.17 6.39
CA LYS A 72 -17.43 -7.96 5.42
C LYS A 72 -18.85 -8.17 5.95
N PRO A 73 -19.88 -7.85 5.17
CA PRO A 73 -21.26 -8.06 5.59
C PRO A 73 -21.47 -9.56 5.87
N LYS A 74 -21.92 -9.89 7.09
CA LYS A 74 -22.37 -11.25 7.41
C LYS A 74 -23.57 -11.55 6.52
N SER A 75 -23.36 -12.38 5.50
CA SER A 75 -24.44 -13.04 4.77
C SER A 75 -25.06 -14.08 5.71
N ALA A 76 -25.98 -13.64 6.56
CA ALA A 76 -26.89 -14.51 7.27
C ALA A 76 -28.22 -14.47 6.51
N GLY A 77 -28.68 -15.64 6.08
CA GLY A 77 -29.92 -15.79 5.32
C GLY A 77 -31.08 -15.05 5.96
N GLY A 78 -31.71 -14.19 5.17
CA GLY A 78 -33.06 -13.70 5.43
C GLY A 78 -33.24 -12.77 6.63
N SER A 79 -32.53 -11.64 6.72
CA SER A 79 -33.10 -10.40 7.27
C SER A 79 -32.12 -9.25 7.05
N THR A 80 -32.62 -8.20 6.38
CA THR A 80 -32.12 -6.81 6.30
C THR A 80 -30.61 -6.60 6.51
N ILE A 81 -29.88 -6.49 5.40
CA ILE A 81 -28.47 -6.12 5.35
C ILE A 81 -28.29 -4.71 5.94
N GLN A 82 -28.00 -4.61 7.23
CA GLN A 82 -27.28 -3.46 7.76
C GLN A 82 -25.82 -3.61 7.33
N SER A 83 -25.50 -3.11 6.13
CA SER A 83 -24.14 -2.70 5.81
C SER A 83 -23.77 -1.65 6.85
N VAL A 84 -22.90 -2.00 7.80
CA VAL A 84 -22.33 -1.01 8.73
C VAL A 84 -21.43 -0.15 7.87
N VAL A 85 -21.98 0.92 7.33
CA VAL A 85 -21.21 1.91 6.59
C VAL A 85 -20.24 2.53 7.61
N PRO A 86 -18.93 2.33 7.47
CA PRO A 86 -17.97 2.90 8.40
C PRO A 86 -18.04 4.43 8.34
N ASP A 87 -18.19 5.07 9.50
CA ASP A 87 -18.16 6.52 9.62
C ASP A 87 -16.78 7.08 9.22
N LYS A 88 -16.73 8.33 8.79
CA LYS A 88 -15.51 9.02 8.38
C LYS A 88 -14.46 9.04 9.50
N GLU A 89 -14.90 9.22 10.75
CA GLU A 89 -14.01 9.18 11.93
C GLU A 89 -13.37 7.80 12.09
N PHE A 90 -14.17 6.74 11.96
CA PHE A 90 -13.70 5.36 12.00
C PHE A 90 -12.67 5.08 10.89
N VAL A 91 -12.97 5.52 9.66
CA VAL A 91 -12.03 5.41 8.54
C VAL A 91 -10.69 6.07 8.85
N SER A 92 -10.71 7.32 9.31
CA SER A 92 -9.48 8.04 9.64
C SER A 92 -8.70 7.43 10.81
N THR A 93 -9.40 6.82 11.78
CA THR A 93 -8.78 6.16 12.93
C THR A 93 -8.03 4.91 12.48
N VAL A 94 -8.65 4.08 11.64
CA VAL A 94 -8.03 2.85 11.13
C VAL A 94 -6.84 3.18 10.22
N GLU A 95 -6.96 4.19 9.35
CA GLU A 95 -5.84 4.68 8.54
C GLU A 95 -4.65 5.11 9.40
N ALA A 96 -4.89 6.00 10.37
CA ALA A 96 -3.84 6.49 11.26
C ALA A 96 -3.17 5.36 12.06
N MET A 97 -3.93 4.32 12.39
CA MET A 97 -3.42 3.19 13.14
C MET A 97 -2.57 2.26 12.29
N VAL A 98 -3.01 1.92 11.08
CA VAL A 98 -2.19 1.18 10.11
C VAL A 98 -0.92 1.97 9.79
N ASP A 99 -1.03 3.29 9.63
CA ASP A 99 0.11 4.18 9.42
C ASP A 99 1.13 4.12 10.56
N ALA A 100 0.65 4.18 11.80
CA ALA A 100 1.50 4.07 12.98
C ALA A 100 2.11 2.67 13.11
N MET A 101 1.36 1.61 12.81
CA MET A 101 1.81 0.24 12.99
C MET A 101 2.89 -0.18 11.99
N PHE A 102 2.82 0.34 10.77
CA PHE A 102 3.80 0.13 9.70
C PHE A 102 4.81 1.28 9.57
N ALA A 103 4.91 2.15 10.58
CA ALA A 103 5.83 3.27 10.55
C ALA A 103 7.29 2.79 10.52
N GLU A 104 8.08 3.36 9.60
CA GLU A 104 9.46 2.90 9.35
C GLU A 104 10.38 3.11 10.55
N ASP A 105 10.19 4.22 11.28
CA ASP A 105 10.94 4.57 12.48
C ASP A 105 10.85 3.48 13.57
N ARG A 106 9.67 2.85 13.73
CA ARG A 106 9.49 1.72 14.64
C ARG A 106 10.46 0.57 14.33
N TYR A 107 10.83 0.33 13.08
CA TYR A 107 11.64 -0.85 12.70
C TYR A 107 13.11 -0.53 12.46
N VAL A 108 13.38 0.64 11.90
CA VAL A 108 14.74 1.06 11.50
C VAL A 108 15.67 1.20 12.71
N ASP A 109 15.19 1.79 13.81
CA ASP A 109 16.03 1.98 15.00
C ASP A 109 16.29 0.65 15.72
N ARG A 110 15.29 -0.24 15.79
CA ARG A 110 15.44 -1.57 16.39
C ARG A 110 16.39 -2.47 15.60
N MET A 111 16.42 -2.35 14.28
CA MET A 111 17.37 -3.09 13.47
C MET A 111 18.81 -2.64 13.72
N ARG A 112 19.01 -1.33 13.91
CA ARG A 112 20.30 -0.72 14.27
C ARG A 112 20.80 -1.21 15.62
N ASP A 113 19.91 -1.24 16.62
CA ASP A 113 20.23 -1.78 17.95
C ASP A 113 20.67 -3.24 17.86
N PHE A 114 20.02 -4.04 17.01
CA PHE A 114 20.37 -5.44 16.80
C PHE A 114 21.77 -5.61 16.17
N TYR A 115 22.07 -4.84 15.12
CA TYR A 115 23.41 -4.87 14.50
C TYR A 115 24.51 -4.36 15.45
N HIS A 116 24.22 -3.35 16.28
CA HIS A 116 25.14 -2.88 17.31
C HIS A 116 25.35 -3.90 18.44
N LEU A 117 24.30 -4.58 18.90
CA LEU A 117 24.40 -5.65 19.91
C LEU A 117 25.20 -6.84 19.39
N ALA A 118 25.03 -7.19 18.11
CA ALA A 118 25.77 -8.27 17.49
C ALA A 118 27.27 -7.94 17.32
N THR A 119 27.60 -6.71 16.93
CA THR A 119 29.00 -6.25 16.81
C THR A 119 29.70 -6.09 18.16
N ARG A 120 28.98 -5.75 19.24
CA ARG A 120 29.55 -5.60 20.59
C ARG A 120 29.83 -6.93 21.32
N LYS A 121 29.18 -8.02 20.89
CA LYS A 121 29.39 -9.40 21.42
C LYS A 121 30.46 -10.19 20.65
N ALA A 122 30.99 -9.65 19.55
CA ALA A 122 32.16 -10.22 18.87
C ALA A 122 33.43 -9.95 19.71
N PRO A 123 34.30 -10.95 19.96
CA PRO A 123 35.49 -10.76 20.76
C PRO A 123 36.44 -9.75 20.09
N VAL A 124 37.05 -8.89 20.92
CA VAL A 124 37.78 -7.66 20.60
C VAL A 124 39.15 -7.89 19.90
N ASP A 125 39.48 -9.12 19.50
CA ASP A 125 40.87 -9.50 19.19
C ASP A 125 41.27 -9.51 17.70
N GLU A 126 40.53 -8.88 16.78
CA GLU A 126 41.05 -8.58 15.44
C GLU A 126 41.09 -7.06 15.19
N PRO A 127 42.27 -6.47 14.86
CA PRO A 127 42.34 -5.07 14.44
C PRO A 127 41.52 -4.92 13.16
N ALA A 128 40.35 -4.28 13.29
CA ALA A 128 39.41 -4.07 12.20
C ALA A 128 40.12 -3.46 10.99
N SER A 129 40.19 -4.24 9.89
CA SER A 129 40.75 -3.76 8.64
C SER A 129 39.93 -2.56 8.15
N PRO A 130 40.55 -1.47 7.64
CA PRO A 130 39.81 -0.30 7.14
C PRO A 130 38.85 -0.61 5.98
N ARG A 131 38.98 -1.78 5.33
CA ARG A 131 38.00 -2.31 4.36
C ARG A 131 36.71 -2.84 5.00
N GLN A 132 36.78 -3.25 6.25
CA GLN A 132 35.67 -3.83 7.01
C GLN A 132 34.79 -2.75 7.64
N ALA A 133 35.27 -1.51 7.76
CA ALA A 133 34.49 -0.37 8.24
C ALA A 133 33.50 0.18 7.20
N LYS A 134 33.80 0.11 5.89
CA LYS A 134 32.91 0.60 4.81
C LYS A 134 31.89 -0.41 4.29
N ARG A 135 32.10 -1.70 4.55
CA ARG A 135 31.20 -2.79 4.14
C ARG A 135 29.88 -2.88 4.94
N PRO A 136 29.84 -2.69 6.28
CA PRO A 136 28.61 -2.77 7.05
C PRO A 136 27.64 -1.66 6.65
N ASP A 137 28.11 -0.44 6.38
CA ASP A 137 27.23 0.69 6.02
C ASP A 137 26.45 0.45 4.72
N LEU A 138 27.09 -0.09 3.68
CA LEU A 138 26.43 -0.39 2.40
C LEU A 138 25.42 -1.54 2.52
N ILE A 139 25.77 -2.55 3.32
CA ILE A 139 24.93 -3.73 3.58
C ILE A 139 23.72 -3.32 4.42
N ASP A 140 23.94 -2.53 5.47
CA ASP A 140 22.89 -1.94 6.32
C ASP A 140 21.94 -1.06 5.50
N THR A 141 22.46 -0.23 4.58
CA THR A 141 21.63 0.63 3.73
C THR A 141 20.71 -0.18 2.81
N ALA A 142 21.22 -1.25 2.19
CA ALA A 142 20.43 -2.09 1.28
C ALA A 142 19.30 -2.83 2.02
N TYR A 143 19.59 -3.39 3.19
CA TYR A 143 18.60 -4.09 4.01
C TYR A 143 17.58 -3.15 4.62
N ARG A 144 18.02 -1.98 5.09
CA ARG A 144 17.12 -0.90 5.53
C ARG A 144 16.17 -0.50 4.41
N THR A 145 16.68 -0.33 3.19
CA THR A 145 15.86 -0.01 2.03
C THR A 145 14.88 -1.14 1.71
N GLY A 146 15.29 -2.41 1.84
CA GLY A 146 14.43 -3.58 1.67
C GLY A 146 13.26 -3.60 2.64
N ILE A 147 13.53 -3.41 3.93
CA ILE A 147 12.52 -3.38 4.99
C ILE A 147 11.61 -2.15 4.87
N GLN A 148 12.16 -0.97 4.60
CA GLN A 148 11.35 0.24 4.35
C GLN A 148 10.38 0.04 3.18
N ASN A 149 10.87 -0.53 2.08
CA ASN A 149 10.02 -0.85 0.94
C ASN A 149 8.96 -1.90 1.28
N ALA A 150 9.30 -2.93 2.06
CA ALA A 150 8.35 -3.93 2.51
C ALA A 150 7.26 -3.31 3.40
N LEU A 151 7.63 -2.49 4.38
CA LEU A 151 6.69 -1.77 5.25
C LEU A 151 5.77 -0.85 4.46
N ARG A 152 6.33 -0.03 3.56
CA ARG A 152 5.56 0.88 2.70
C ARG A 152 4.60 0.12 1.80
N ARG A 153 5.06 -0.97 1.18
CA ARG A 153 4.23 -1.83 0.34
C ARG A 153 3.10 -2.45 1.16
N SER A 154 3.42 -3.03 2.30
CA SER A 154 2.48 -3.71 3.17
C SER A 154 1.39 -2.76 3.67
N ARG A 155 1.78 -1.57 4.15
CA ARG A 155 0.87 -0.47 4.50
C ARG A 155 -0.07 -0.14 3.35
N GLN A 156 0.46 0.03 2.14
CA GLN A 156 -0.37 0.32 0.96
C GLN A 156 -1.32 -0.83 0.62
N THR A 157 -0.91 -2.09 0.77
CA THR A 157 -1.79 -3.25 0.56
C THR A 157 -2.93 -3.25 1.57
N VAL A 158 -2.63 -3.12 2.86
CA VAL A 158 -3.64 -3.12 3.93
C VAL A 158 -4.62 -1.96 3.75
N LEU A 159 -4.14 -0.75 3.45
CA LEU A 159 -4.98 0.41 3.21
C LEU A 159 -5.85 0.24 1.96
N ARG A 160 -5.31 -0.33 0.88
CA ARG A 160 -6.08 -0.61 -0.34
C ARG A 160 -7.19 -1.63 -0.07
N GLU A 161 -6.90 -2.67 0.72
CA GLU A 161 -7.93 -3.64 1.09
C GLU A 161 -9.00 -2.98 1.96
N PHE A 162 -8.60 -2.13 2.91
CA PHE A 162 -9.53 -1.33 3.70
C PHE A 162 -10.39 -0.38 2.85
N ASP A 163 -9.82 0.22 1.78
CA ASP A 163 -10.53 1.07 0.82
C ASP A 163 -11.72 0.35 0.16
N LEU A 164 -11.65 -0.97 -0.04
CA LEU A 164 -12.75 -1.75 -0.62
C LEU A 164 -14.02 -1.73 0.25
N TYR A 165 -13.85 -1.50 1.55
CA TYR A 165 -14.95 -1.47 2.52
C TYR A 165 -15.40 -0.05 2.88
N LYS A 166 -14.73 0.98 2.35
CA LYS A 166 -15.19 2.37 2.53
C LYS A 166 -16.46 2.58 1.72
N PRO A 167 -17.44 3.36 2.23
CA PRO A 167 -18.52 3.83 1.37
C PRO A 167 -17.89 4.51 0.17
N LEU A 168 -18.29 4.11 -1.05
CA LEU A 168 -17.93 4.84 -2.26
C LEU A 168 -18.16 6.32 -1.95
N LYS A 169 -17.08 7.13 -1.97
CA LYS A 169 -17.25 8.58 -2.08
C LYS A 169 -18.21 8.74 -3.25
N ALA A 170 -19.44 9.17 -2.98
CA ALA A 170 -20.33 9.58 -4.05
C ALA A 170 -19.48 10.53 -4.90
N PRO A 171 -19.30 10.25 -6.21
CA PRO A 171 -18.45 11.09 -7.02
C PRO A 171 -18.94 12.53 -6.81
N GLU A 172 -18.03 13.48 -6.57
CA GLU A 172 -18.38 14.90 -6.45
C GLU A 172 -19.21 15.41 -7.65
N ASN A 173 -19.27 14.60 -8.73
CA ASN A 173 -20.08 14.78 -9.93
C ASN A 173 -21.53 14.23 -9.84
N THR A 174 -22.05 13.86 -8.67
CA THR A 174 -23.51 13.64 -8.53
C THR A 174 -24.29 14.94 -8.70
N GLY A 175 -23.65 16.10 -8.51
CA GLY A 175 -24.18 17.41 -8.89
C GLY A 175 -24.59 17.45 -10.35
N PHE A 176 -23.68 17.12 -11.26
CA PHE A 176 -23.97 17.14 -12.71
C PHE A 176 -25.11 16.19 -13.09
N LEU A 177 -25.10 14.93 -12.62
CA LEU A 177 -26.14 13.96 -12.98
C LEU A 177 -27.51 14.27 -12.36
N SER A 178 -27.53 14.81 -11.13
CA SER A 178 -28.77 15.22 -10.47
C SER A 178 -29.37 16.47 -11.12
N GLU A 179 -28.52 17.43 -11.48
CA GLU A 179 -28.89 18.66 -12.18
C GLU A 179 -29.38 18.34 -13.61
N TRP A 180 -28.72 17.40 -14.31
CA TRP A 180 -29.16 16.90 -15.61
C TRP A 180 -30.50 16.15 -15.52
N ARG A 181 -30.69 15.33 -14.48
CA ARG A 181 -31.96 14.64 -14.23
C ARG A 181 -33.09 15.64 -13.92
N HIS A 182 -32.80 16.72 -13.19
CA HIS A 182 -33.76 17.79 -12.90
C HIS A 182 -34.11 18.61 -14.15
N TYR A 183 -33.12 18.97 -14.98
CA TYR A 183 -33.34 19.63 -16.27
C TYR A 183 -34.14 18.76 -17.26
N SER A 184 -33.86 17.46 -17.30
CA SER A 184 -34.53 16.52 -18.21
C SER A 184 -36.00 16.28 -17.86
N THR A 185 -36.35 16.39 -16.58
CA THR A 185 -37.73 16.20 -16.09
C THR A 185 -38.58 17.46 -16.23
N LEU A 186 -37.96 18.65 -16.19
CA LEU A 186 -38.68 19.94 -16.33
C LEU A 186 -38.94 20.36 -17.79
N SER A 187 -38.12 19.94 -18.76
CA SER A 187 -38.39 20.24 -20.18
C SER A 187 -37.86 19.16 -21.14
N PRO A 188 -38.64 18.08 -21.38
CA PRO A 188 -38.23 16.96 -22.24
C PRO A 188 -37.90 17.39 -23.68
N TRP A 189 -38.57 18.42 -24.18
CA TRP A 189 -38.37 18.93 -25.54
C TRP A 189 -37.04 19.69 -25.70
N ARG A 190 -36.54 20.34 -24.63
CA ARG A 190 -35.23 21.00 -24.67
C ARG A 190 -34.09 20.01 -24.53
N SER A 191 -34.25 18.93 -23.77
CA SER A 191 -33.22 17.88 -23.67
C SER A 191 -33.06 17.12 -24.98
N LEU A 192 -34.17 16.79 -25.65
CA LEU A 192 -34.15 16.27 -27.03
C LEU A 192 -33.45 17.24 -27.99
N GLY A 193 -33.77 18.53 -27.91
CA GLY A 193 -33.10 19.57 -28.72
C GLY A 193 -31.59 19.66 -28.45
N ALA A 194 -31.17 19.56 -27.19
CA ALA A 194 -29.75 19.58 -26.81
C ALA A 194 -29.00 18.33 -27.29
N ILE A 195 -29.61 17.15 -27.21
CA ILE A 195 -29.04 15.89 -27.73
C ILE A 195 -28.90 15.97 -29.25
N VAL A 196 -29.93 16.47 -29.95
CA VAL A 196 -29.88 16.66 -31.41
C VAL A 196 -28.80 17.67 -31.78
N MET A 197 -28.70 18.81 -31.09
CA MET A 197 -27.63 19.78 -31.31
C MET A 197 -26.24 19.19 -31.05
N LEU A 198 -26.05 18.45 -29.95
CA LEU A 198 -24.79 17.78 -29.66
C LEU A 198 -24.43 16.76 -30.73
N SER A 199 -25.39 15.96 -31.18
CA SER A 199 -25.17 15.02 -32.28
C SER A 199 -24.81 15.74 -33.59
N LEU A 200 -25.46 16.87 -33.88
CA LEU A 200 -25.24 17.66 -35.08
C LEU A 200 -23.88 18.33 -35.05
N THR A 201 -23.47 18.91 -33.91
CA THR A 201 -22.14 19.48 -33.73
C THR A 201 -21.05 18.41 -33.82
N SER A 202 -21.26 17.22 -33.24
CA SER A 202 -20.33 16.10 -33.38
C SER A 202 -20.21 15.63 -34.84
N TYR A 203 -21.32 15.59 -35.57
CA TYR A 203 -21.32 15.21 -36.99
C TYR A 203 -20.64 16.28 -37.85
N LEU A 204 -20.83 17.57 -37.52
CA LEU A 204 -20.19 18.69 -38.20
C LEU A 204 -18.67 18.68 -37.99
N ILE A 205 -18.21 18.38 -36.77
CA ILE A 205 -16.78 18.21 -36.46
C ILE A 205 -16.21 17.02 -37.23
N ALA A 206 -16.90 15.87 -37.23
CA ALA A 206 -16.48 14.70 -37.99
C ALA A 206 -16.41 14.99 -39.50
N PHE A 207 -17.39 15.73 -40.03
CA PHE A 207 -17.42 16.15 -41.43
C PHE A 207 -16.28 17.12 -41.77
N ILE A 208 -15.97 18.08 -40.88
CA ILE A 208 -14.83 18.99 -41.07
C ILE A 208 -13.52 18.20 -41.10
N ILE A 209 -13.30 17.25 -40.17
CA ILE A 209 -12.09 16.41 -40.13
C ILE A 209 -12.00 15.51 -41.38
N ALA A 210 -13.13 14.98 -41.84
CA ALA A 210 -13.19 14.12 -43.03
C ALA A 210 -13.11 14.91 -44.35
N SER A 211 -13.31 16.23 -44.33
CA SER A 211 -13.27 17.05 -45.54
C SER A 211 -11.85 17.20 -46.08
N ASP A 212 -11.70 17.06 -47.40
CA ASP A 212 -10.42 17.23 -48.09
C ASP A 212 -9.84 18.64 -47.93
N SER A 213 -10.68 19.63 -47.61
CA SER A 213 -10.27 21.00 -47.28
C SER A 213 -9.45 21.06 -45.99
N PHE A 214 -9.80 20.27 -44.97
CA PHE A 214 -9.07 20.22 -43.71
C PHE A 214 -7.80 19.37 -43.82
N ARG A 215 -7.85 18.29 -44.61
CA ARG A 215 -6.66 17.50 -44.99
C ARG A 215 -5.63 18.34 -45.74
N GLY A 216 -6.05 19.10 -46.75
CA GLY A 216 -5.18 20.01 -47.50
C GLY A 216 -4.61 21.15 -46.64
N LEU A 217 -5.32 21.57 -45.58
CA LEU A 217 -4.85 22.57 -44.63
C LEU A 217 -3.82 21.99 -43.65
N LEU A 218 -4.03 20.76 -43.17
CA LEU A 218 -3.06 20.01 -42.33
C LEU A 218 -1.76 19.69 -43.08
N GLU A 219 -1.84 19.31 -44.36
CA GLU A 219 -0.67 19.10 -45.22
C GLU A 219 0.12 20.40 -45.40
N ARG A 220 -0.56 21.56 -45.48
CA ARG A 220 0.08 22.88 -45.57
C ARG A 220 0.81 23.30 -44.29
N PHE A 221 0.41 22.76 -43.13
CA PHE A 221 1.08 22.94 -41.84
C PHE A 221 2.07 21.80 -41.52
N GLY A 222 2.38 20.93 -42.49
CA GLY A 222 3.42 19.90 -42.38
C GLY A 222 2.99 18.61 -41.68
N TRP A 223 1.69 18.43 -41.43
CA TRP A 223 1.15 17.21 -40.84
C TRP A 223 0.64 16.30 -41.97
N SER A 224 1.49 15.39 -42.44
CA SER A 224 1.08 14.28 -43.31
C SER A 224 0.53 13.15 -42.43
N PRO A 225 -0.72 12.68 -42.64
CA PRO A 225 -1.17 11.44 -42.03
C PRO A 225 -0.42 10.32 -42.77
N GLY A 226 0.73 9.92 -42.22
CA GLY A 226 1.52 8.82 -42.74
C GLY A 226 0.62 7.60 -42.92
N THR A 227 0.50 7.14 -44.17
CA THR A 227 -0.05 5.84 -44.49
C THR A 227 0.90 4.80 -43.89
N GLY A 228 0.58 4.33 -42.68
CA GLY A 228 1.16 3.12 -42.12
C GLY A 228 0.77 1.96 -43.03
N LEU A 229 1.79 1.38 -43.68
CA LEU A 229 1.76 0.04 -44.25
C LEU A 229 1.56 -1.00 -43.14
#